data_AF-A0A9D6G2Q1-F1
#
_entry.id   AF-A0A9D6G2Q1-F1
#
_cell.length_a   1.000
_cell.length_b   1.000
_cell.length_c   1.000
_cell.angle_alpha   90.00
_cell.angle_beta   90.00
_cell.angle_gamma   90.00
#
_symmetry.space_group_name_H-M   'P 1'
#
loop_
_entity.id
_entity.type
_entity.pdbx_description
1 polymer ?
#
loop_
_entity_poly.entity_id
_entity_poly.type
_entity_poly.pdbx_seq_one_letter_code
_entity_poly.pdbx_strand_id
1 'polypeptide(L)'
;KLHVNVAKNRLLAMGLRLGPWLKDLKRAVRAGRPDGEPVRAWWMEHGKTRECEVTLGELKAQALDLVPGRKICYITDVVFHEANLRSIVGLAAGADLLFIESVFLEADARRAREKQHLTAHQAGMIARAAGARIVIPFHFSPRYMGREAELRSELEAAFSGACL
;
A
#
# COMPACT_ATOMS: atom_id res chain seq x y z
N LYS A 1 -6.20 0.58 1.72
CA LYS A 1 -7.26 -0.21 2.41
C LYS A 1 -7.14 0.00 3.91
N LEU A 2 -8.23 0.21 4.66
CA LEU A 2 -8.17 0.42 6.11
C LEU A 2 -7.72 -0.87 6.84
N HIS A 3 -6.67 -0.78 7.65
CA HIS A 3 -6.23 -1.84 8.54
C HIS A 3 -6.91 -1.68 9.90
N VAL A 4 -7.56 -2.75 10.37
CA VAL A 4 -8.29 -2.77 11.65
C VAL A 4 -7.55 -3.70 12.60
N ASN A 5 -6.76 -3.10 13.50
CA ASN A 5 -6.15 -3.82 14.61
C ASN A 5 -7.14 -3.93 15.76
N VAL A 6 -7.18 -5.09 16.41
CA VAL A 6 -8.04 -5.32 17.58
C VAL A 6 -7.13 -5.46 18.79
N ALA A 7 -7.18 -4.49 19.69
CA ALA A 7 -6.41 -4.51 20.92
C ALA A 7 -7.08 -5.47 21.92
N LYS A 8 -6.64 -6.73 21.89
CA LYS A 8 -7.18 -7.81 22.73
C LYS A 8 -7.23 -7.45 24.22
N ASN A 9 -6.19 -6.80 24.73
CA ASN A 9 -6.12 -6.39 26.14
C ASN A 9 -7.18 -5.34 26.49
N ARG A 10 -7.49 -4.41 25.57
CA ARG A 10 -8.54 -3.41 25.78
C ARG A 10 -9.93 -4.02 25.74
N LEU A 11 -10.18 -4.97 24.83
CA LEU A 11 -11.43 -5.75 24.84
C LEU A 11 -11.62 -6.52 26.16
N LEU A 12 -10.57 -7.19 26.65
CA LEU A 12 -10.64 -7.91 27.92
C LEU A 12 -10.86 -6.96 29.11
N ALA A 13 -10.26 -5.77 29.09
CA ALA A 13 -10.48 -4.73 30.10
C ALA A 13 -11.92 -4.17 30.08
N MET A 14 -12.57 -4.16 28.91
CA MET A 14 -14.00 -3.87 28.76
C MET A 14 -14.90 -5.03 29.22
N GLY A 15 -14.33 -6.13 29.73
CA GLY A 15 -15.06 -7.34 30.12
C GLY A 15 -15.48 -8.22 28.94
N LEU A 16 -15.07 -7.88 27.71
CA LEU A 16 -15.46 -8.57 26.49
C LEU A 16 -14.54 -9.75 26.19
N ARG A 17 -15.16 -10.87 25.81
CA ARG A 17 -14.48 -12.10 25.41
C ARG A 17 -14.07 -12.03 23.94
N LEU A 18 -12.84 -12.48 23.66
CA LEU A 18 -12.36 -12.68 22.30
C LEU A 18 -13.11 -13.84 21.65
N GLY A 19 -13.54 -13.67 20.39
CA GLY A 19 -14.25 -14.72 19.69
C GLY A 19 -14.46 -14.47 18.20
N PRO A 20 -15.21 -15.36 17.52
CA PRO A 20 -15.49 -15.27 16.08
C PRO A 20 -16.12 -13.94 15.63
N TRP A 21 -16.91 -13.31 16.52
CA TRP A 21 -17.58 -12.03 16.29
C TRP A 21 -16.64 -10.87 15.92
N LEU A 22 -15.35 -10.99 16.27
CA LEU A 22 -14.33 -10.02 15.85
C LEU A 22 -14.16 -9.96 14.32
N LYS A 23 -14.49 -11.04 13.59
CA LYS A 23 -14.50 -11.02 12.12
C LYS A 23 -15.59 -10.09 11.60
N ASP A 24 -16.77 -10.13 12.21
CA ASP A 24 -17.91 -9.31 11.81
C ASP A 24 -17.74 -7.86 12.25
N LEU A 25 -17.15 -7.61 13.42
CA LEU A 25 -16.69 -6.28 13.82
C LEU A 25 -15.74 -5.67 12.77
N LYS A 26 -14.69 -6.40 12.38
CA LYS A 26 -13.75 -5.93 11.35
C LYS A 26 -14.44 -5.68 10.00
N ARG A 27 -15.48 -6.44 9.67
CA ARG A 27 -16.27 -6.26 8.45
C ARG A 27 -17.12 -5.00 8.52
N ALA A 28 -17.82 -4.78 9.63
CA ALA A 28 -18.64 -3.59 9.87
C ALA A 28 -17.80 -2.31 9.79
N VAL A 29 -16.62 -2.30 10.42
CA VAL A 29 -15.67 -1.18 10.35
C VAL A 29 -15.24 -0.89 8.90
N ARG A 30 -14.86 -1.93 8.14
CA ARG A 30 -14.41 -1.76 6.75
C ARG A 30 -15.53 -1.34 5.79
N ALA A 31 -16.77 -1.68 6.12
CA ALA A 31 -17.94 -1.25 5.37
C ALA A 31 -18.38 0.19 5.69
N GLY A 32 -17.70 0.88 6.63
CA GLY A 32 -18.04 2.25 6.99
C GLY A 32 -19.38 2.36 7.73
N ARG A 33 -19.77 1.33 8.47
CA ARG A 33 -21.01 1.35 9.26
C ARG A 33 -21.00 2.48 10.31
N PRO A 34 -22.17 3.08 10.61
CA PRO A 34 -22.29 4.19 11.55
C PRO A 34 -21.93 3.77 12.98
N ASP A 35 -21.46 4.73 13.78
CA ASP A 35 -20.95 4.46 15.12
C ASP A 35 -22.02 3.98 16.10
N GLY A 36 -23.29 4.34 15.88
CA GLY A 36 -24.42 3.86 16.69
C GLY A 36 -24.89 2.44 16.36
N GLU A 37 -24.31 1.77 15.36
CA GLU A 37 -24.72 0.40 15.00
C GLU A 37 -24.37 -0.58 16.14
N PRO A 38 -25.33 -1.37 16.65
CA PRO A 38 -25.07 -2.34 17.69
C PRO A 38 -24.25 -3.51 17.15
N VAL A 39 -23.21 -3.89 17.89
CA VAL A 39 -22.37 -5.06 17.62
C VAL A 39 -22.60 -6.08 18.73
N ARG A 40 -23.06 -7.28 18.35
CA ARG A 40 -23.19 -8.41 19.25
C ARG A 40 -21.82 -8.84 19.75
N ALA A 41 -21.64 -8.82 21.06
CA ALA A 41 -20.43 -9.20 21.77
C ALA A 41 -20.78 -10.09 22.97
N TRP A 42 -19.78 -10.56 23.70
CA TRP A 42 -19.97 -11.47 24.83
C TRP A 42 -19.13 -11.04 26.02
N TRP A 43 -19.73 -10.77 27.17
CA TRP A 43 -19.00 -10.52 28.41
C TRP A 43 -18.83 -11.80 29.24
N MET A 44 -17.84 -11.79 30.12
CA MET A 44 -17.66 -12.83 31.14
C MET A 44 -18.21 -12.37 32.48
N GLU A 45 -19.20 -13.07 33.00
CA GLU A 45 -19.85 -12.77 34.28
C GLU A 45 -19.92 -14.05 35.12
N HIS A 46 -19.21 -14.08 36.25
CA HIS A 46 -19.19 -15.22 37.18
C HIS A 46 -18.84 -16.57 36.49
N GLY A 47 -17.90 -16.54 35.54
CA GLY A 47 -17.49 -17.73 34.77
C GLY A 47 -18.47 -18.17 33.68
N LYS A 48 -19.62 -17.48 33.52
CA LYS A 48 -20.58 -17.70 32.45
C LYS A 48 -20.45 -16.62 31.40
N THR A 49 -20.56 -17.02 30.13
CA THR A 49 -20.58 -16.07 29.01
C THR A 49 -22.02 -15.60 28.81
N ARG A 50 -22.22 -14.29 28.74
CA ARG A 50 -23.51 -13.70 28.35
C ARG A 50 -23.33 -12.84 27.12
N GLU A 51 -24.35 -12.85 26.28
CA GLU A 51 -24.44 -11.99 25.12
C GLU A 51 -24.77 -10.56 25.56
N CYS A 52 -24.18 -9.59 24.86
CA CYS A 52 -24.38 -8.17 25.08
C CYS A 52 -24.26 -7.42 23.75
N GLU A 53 -24.71 -6.17 23.75
CA GLU A 53 -24.52 -5.26 22.62
C GLU A 53 -23.61 -4.11 23.03
N VAL A 54 -22.64 -3.82 22.17
CA VAL A 54 -21.73 -2.67 22.31
C VAL A 54 -21.79 -1.90 21.00
N THR A 55 -21.78 -0.58 21.07
CA THR A 55 -21.83 0.23 19.85
C THR A 55 -20.53 0.12 19.07
N LEU A 56 -20.63 0.23 17.75
CA LEU A 56 -19.44 0.23 16.90
C LEU A 56 -18.48 1.39 17.24
N GLY A 57 -19.02 2.55 17.61
CA GLY A 57 -18.25 3.73 18.05
C GLY A 57 -17.45 3.48 19.31
N GLU A 58 -18.04 2.85 20.33
CA GLU A 58 -17.32 2.48 21.57
C GLU A 58 -16.17 1.52 21.28
N LEU A 59 -16.41 0.51 20.44
CA LEU A 59 -15.35 -0.44 20.04
C LEU A 59 -14.24 0.28 19.26
N LYS A 60 -14.60 1.17 18.33
CA LYS A 60 -13.63 1.99 17.58
C LYS A 60 -12.76 2.84 18.50
N ALA A 61 -13.37 3.52 19.48
CA ALA A 61 -12.66 4.41 20.39
C ALA A 61 -11.79 3.67 21.41
N GLN A 62 -12.30 2.56 21.96
CA GLN A 62 -11.68 1.94 23.13
C GLN A 62 -10.84 0.71 22.79
N ALA A 63 -11.11 0.01 21.68
CA ALA A 63 -10.52 -1.31 21.43
C ALA A 63 -9.92 -1.53 20.05
N LEU A 64 -10.10 -0.59 19.11
CA LEU A 64 -9.58 -0.71 17.74
C LEU A 64 -8.52 0.34 17.45
N ASP A 65 -7.49 -0.07 16.71
CA ASP A 65 -6.59 0.87 16.04
C ASP A 65 -6.89 0.84 14.54
N LEU A 66 -7.42 1.95 14.05
CA LEU A 66 -7.77 2.14 12.64
C LEU A 66 -6.60 2.83 11.94
N VAL A 67 -5.80 2.06 11.22
CA VAL A 67 -4.59 2.57 10.56
C VAL A 67 -4.80 2.53 9.04
N PRO A 68 -4.47 3.60 8.29
CA PRO A 68 -4.41 3.53 6.84
C PRO A 68 -3.43 2.44 6.41
N GLY A 69 -3.91 1.45 5.66
CA GLY A 69 -3.03 0.41 5.14
C GLY A 69 -2.15 0.96 4.04
N ARG A 70 -0.87 0.55 4.04
CA ARG A 70 0.12 0.97 3.05
C ARG A 70 0.04 0.12 1.78
N LYS A 71 0.19 0.74 0.62
CA LYS A 71 0.32 0.10 -0.69
C LYS A 71 1.78 0.15 -1.13
N ILE A 72 2.41 -1.02 -1.25
CA ILE A 72 3.76 -1.18 -1.79
C ILE A 72 3.63 -1.89 -3.14
N CYS A 73 4.25 -1.35 -4.19
CA CYS A 73 4.20 -1.89 -5.54
C CYS A 73 5.63 -2.17 -6.03
N TYR A 74 5.80 -3.28 -6.75
CA TYR A 74 7.04 -3.67 -7.40
C TYR A 74 6.80 -3.83 -8.89
N ILE A 75 7.53 -3.07 -9.68
CA ILE A 75 7.57 -3.17 -11.14
C ILE A 75 9.00 -3.57 -11.51
N THR A 76 9.15 -4.83 -11.91
CA THR A 76 10.43 -5.45 -12.29
C THR A 76 10.59 -5.36 -13.81
N ASP A 77 11.29 -6.32 -14.40
CA ASP A 77 11.54 -6.52 -15.83
C ASP A 77 10.30 -6.28 -16.70
N VAL A 78 10.25 -5.11 -17.33
CA VAL A 78 9.18 -4.68 -18.24
C VAL A 78 9.76 -3.85 -19.38
N VAL A 79 9.30 -4.14 -20.60
CA VAL A 79 9.58 -3.27 -21.75
C VAL A 79 8.65 -2.06 -21.75
N PHE A 80 9.19 -0.89 -22.14
CA PHE A 80 8.43 0.33 -22.35
C PHE A 80 7.49 0.20 -23.57
N HIS A 81 6.26 -0.24 -23.30
CA HIS A 81 5.19 -0.43 -24.29
C HIS A 81 3.85 0.06 -23.74
N GLU A 82 3.03 0.69 -24.57
CA GLU A 82 1.80 1.38 -24.14
C GLU A 82 0.85 0.50 -23.30
N ALA A 83 0.67 -0.77 -23.70
CA ALA A 83 -0.17 -1.71 -22.95
C ALA A 83 0.38 -2.01 -21.55
N ASN A 84 1.71 -2.09 -21.40
CA ASN A 84 2.36 -2.27 -20.11
C ASN A 84 2.19 -1.00 -19.28
N LEU A 85 2.38 0.18 -19.86
CA LEU A 85 2.22 1.45 -19.16
C LEU A 85 0.83 1.59 -18.54
N ARG A 86 -0.23 1.31 -19.32
CA ARG A 86 -1.61 1.34 -18.79
C ARG A 86 -1.79 0.38 -17.61
N SER A 87 -1.30 -0.85 -17.74
CA SER A 87 -1.40 -1.88 -16.69
C SER A 87 -0.63 -1.48 -15.44
N ILE A 88 0.60 -0.99 -15.60
CA ILE A 88 1.48 -0.56 -14.51
C ILE A 88 0.89 0.65 -13.79
N VAL A 89 0.44 1.67 -14.51
CA VAL A 89 -0.17 2.86 -13.90
C VAL A 89 -1.42 2.48 -13.10
N GLY A 90 -2.29 1.63 -13.66
CA GLY A 90 -3.46 1.13 -12.93
C GLY A 90 -3.08 0.33 -11.68
N LEU A 91 -2.09 -0.56 -11.79
CA LEU A 91 -1.60 -1.37 -10.67
C LEU A 91 -0.96 -0.49 -9.57
N ALA A 92 -0.12 0.47 -9.95
CA ALA A 92 0.67 1.31 -9.06
C ALA A 92 -0.07 2.57 -8.58
N ALA A 93 -1.29 2.84 -9.08
CA ALA A 93 -2.09 4.02 -8.75
C ALA A 93 -2.12 4.31 -7.23
N GLY A 94 -1.58 5.45 -6.81
CA GLY A 94 -1.54 5.88 -5.41
C GLY A 94 -0.71 4.96 -4.49
N ALA A 95 0.33 4.30 -5.00
CA ALA A 95 1.24 3.52 -4.16
C ALA A 95 1.98 4.42 -3.15
N ASP A 96 2.06 3.98 -1.90
CA ASP A 96 2.86 4.68 -0.88
C ASP A 96 4.37 4.53 -1.14
N LEU A 97 4.76 3.36 -1.66
CA LEU A 97 6.11 3.03 -2.10
C LEU A 97 6.02 2.29 -3.43
N LEU A 98 6.72 2.79 -4.46
CA LEU A 98 6.86 2.13 -5.75
C LEU A 98 8.33 1.78 -5.99
N PHE A 99 8.64 0.49 -5.96
CA PHE A 99 9.91 -0.01 -6.46
C PHE A 99 9.75 -0.25 -7.96
N ILE A 100 10.62 0.36 -8.76
CA ILE A 100 10.57 0.23 -10.22
C ILE A 100 11.97 0.03 -10.78
N GLU A 101 12.11 -0.90 -11.73
CA GLU A 101 13.39 -1.11 -12.38
C GLU A 101 13.83 0.14 -13.15
N SER A 102 15.14 0.37 -13.21
CA SER A 102 15.73 1.53 -13.88
C SER A 102 17.08 1.11 -14.45
N VAL A 103 17.03 0.20 -15.41
CA VAL A 103 18.21 -0.58 -15.82
C VAL A 103 19.21 0.27 -16.59
N PHE A 104 18.72 1.20 -17.42
CA PHE A 104 19.54 2.04 -18.29
C PHE A 104 19.24 3.53 -18.13
N LEU A 105 20.21 4.40 -18.45
CA LEU A 105 19.95 5.82 -18.68
C LEU A 105 19.16 6.01 -19.98
N GLU A 106 18.46 7.12 -20.12
CA GLU A 106 17.71 7.47 -21.34
C GLU A 106 18.63 7.58 -22.56
N ALA A 107 19.89 7.99 -22.36
CA ALA A 107 20.91 7.98 -23.41
C ALA A 107 21.15 6.59 -24.03
N ASP A 108 20.80 5.52 -23.31
CA ASP A 108 20.89 4.13 -23.74
C ASP A 108 19.50 3.49 -24.01
N ALA A 109 18.46 4.29 -24.27
CA ALA A 109 17.07 3.83 -24.47
C ALA A 109 16.92 2.73 -25.53
N ARG A 110 17.70 2.80 -26.61
CA ARG A 110 17.73 1.74 -27.63
C ARG A 110 18.12 0.39 -27.04
N ARG A 111 19.13 0.37 -26.17
CA ARG A 111 19.60 -0.85 -25.50
C ARG A 111 18.60 -1.34 -24.46
N ALA A 112 17.96 -0.43 -23.73
CA ALA A 112 16.85 -0.76 -22.85
C ALA A 112 15.74 -1.51 -23.61
N ARG A 113 15.34 -0.99 -24.78
CA ARG A 113 14.38 -1.65 -25.66
C ARG A 113 14.87 -3.00 -26.19
N GLU A 114 16.09 -3.09 -26.69
CA GLU A 114 16.66 -4.36 -27.17
C GLU A 114 16.70 -5.44 -26.08
N LYS A 115 16.91 -5.03 -24.82
CA LYS A 115 16.96 -5.91 -23.65
C LYS A 115 15.62 -6.03 -22.91
N GLN A 116 14.55 -5.40 -23.42
CA GLN A 116 13.20 -5.42 -22.84
C GLN A 116 13.12 -4.89 -21.39
N HIS A 117 13.84 -3.82 -21.11
CA HIS A 117 13.84 -3.12 -19.82
C HIS A 117 13.45 -1.64 -19.96
N LEU A 118 13.14 -1.02 -18.82
CA LEU A 118 12.97 0.42 -18.71
C LEU A 118 14.29 1.20 -18.62
N THR A 119 14.24 2.44 -19.08
CA THR A 119 15.20 3.48 -18.66
C THR A 119 14.80 4.11 -17.32
N ALA A 120 15.73 4.75 -16.64
CA ALA A 120 15.47 5.51 -15.42
C ALA A 120 14.49 6.67 -15.68
N HIS A 121 14.63 7.38 -16.80
CA HIS A 121 13.67 8.40 -17.22
C HIS A 121 12.25 7.83 -17.39
N GLN A 122 12.09 6.71 -18.10
CA GLN A 122 10.79 6.05 -18.29
C GLN A 122 10.18 5.59 -16.96
N ALA A 123 10.99 5.04 -16.07
CA ALA A 123 10.56 4.63 -14.73
C ALA A 123 10.02 5.81 -13.91
N GLY A 124 10.71 6.96 -13.95
CA GLY A 124 10.23 8.19 -13.30
C GLY A 124 8.91 8.72 -13.88
N MET A 125 8.76 8.70 -15.22
CA MET A 125 7.50 9.06 -15.87
C MET A 125 6.33 8.16 -15.45
N ILE A 126 6.57 6.84 -15.39
CA ILE A 126 5.57 5.86 -14.94
C ILE A 126 5.18 6.11 -13.48
N ALA A 127 6.17 6.32 -12.61
CA ALA A 127 5.94 6.59 -11.18
C ALA A 127 5.09 7.85 -10.96
N ARG A 128 5.37 8.90 -11.74
CA ARG A 128 4.58 10.14 -11.73
C ARG A 128 3.15 9.91 -12.21
N ALA A 129 2.98 9.24 -13.34
CA ALA A 129 1.66 8.91 -13.89
C ALA A 129 0.83 8.04 -12.94
N ALA A 130 1.47 7.16 -12.17
CA ALA A 130 0.84 6.37 -11.13
C ALA A 130 0.49 7.16 -9.86
N GLY A 131 0.94 8.41 -9.73
CA GLY A 131 0.79 9.18 -8.49
C GLY A 131 1.40 8.47 -7.28
N ALA A 132 2.53 7.79 -7.48
CA ALA A 132 3.25 7.15 -6.38
C ALA A 132 3.77 8.22 -5.41
N ARG A 133 3.73 7.95 -4.11
CA ARG A 133 4.18 8.90 -3.09
C ARG A 133 5.71 8.93 -2.96
N ILE A 134 6.34 7.77 -3.05
CA ILE A 134 7.79 7.60 -3.00
C ILE A 134 8.15 6.56 -4.06
N VAL A 135 9.16 6.86 -4.86
CA VAL A 135 9.71 5.98 -5.88
C VAL A 135 11.10 5.51 -5.47
N ILE A 136 11.40 4.22 -5.68
CA ILE A 136 12.67 3.60 -5.32
C ILE A 136 13.20 2.85 -6.55
N PRO A 137 14.20 3.42 -7.27
CA PRO A 137 14.83 2.75 -8.40
C PRO A 137 15.64 1.54 -7.95
N PHE A 138 15.59 0.45 -8.73
CA PHE A 138 16.43 -0.74 -8.56
C PHE A 138 16.78 -1.40 -9.91
N HIS A 139 17.45 -2.56 -9.86
CA HIS A 139 17.82 -3.37 -11.01
C HIS A 139 18.75 -2.65 -12.02
N PHE A 140 19.83 -2.05 -11.54
CA PHE A 140 20.74 -1.29 -12.40
C PHE A 140 21.61 -2.19 -13.27
N SER A 141 21.85 -1.78 -14.51
CA SER A 141 22.84 -2.46 -15.35
C SER A 141 24.23 -2.34 -14.72
N PRO A 142 25.02 -3.45 -14.66
CA PRO A 142 26.41 -3.40 -14.23
C PRO A 142 27.28 -2.40 -15.00
N ARG A 143 26.84 -1.96 -16.18
CA ARG A 143 27.49 -0.89 -16.96
C ARG A 143 27.65 0.42 -16.18
N TYR A 144 26.73 0.71 -15.26
CA TYR A 144 26.75 1.92 -14.44
C TYR A 144 27.27 1.63 -13.02
N MET A 145 28.04 0.57 -12.83
CA MET A 145 28.71 0.31 -11.56
C MET A 145 29.59 1.51 -11.17
N GLY A 146 29.37 2.07 -9.99
CA GLY A 146 30.01 3.31 -9.53
C GLY A 146 29.40 4.60 -10.09
N ARG A 147 28.34 4.50 -10.90
CA ARG A 147 27.59 5.61 -11.54
C ARG A 147 26.08 5.51 -11.26
N GLU A 148 25.68 4.74 -10.26
CA GLU A 148 24.28 4.47 -9.92
C GLU A 148 23.53 5.76 -9.54
N ALA A 149 24.24 6.77 -9.03
CA ALA A 149 23.69 8.09 -8.74
C ALA A 149 23.12 8.79 -9.98
N GLU A 150 23.66 8.52 -11.18
CA GLU A 150 23.13 9.09 -12.43
C GLU A 150 21.73 8.54 -12.75
N LEU A 151 21.54 7.22 -12.62
CA LEU A 151 20.24 6.57 -12.81
C LEU A 151 19.22 7.10 -11.79
N ARG A 152 19.61 7.22 -10.53
CA ARG A 152 18.74 7.77 -9.47
C ARG A 152 18.33 9.21 -9.78
N SER A 153 19.27 10.04 -10.21
CA SER A 153 19.03 11.44 -10.52
C SER A 153 18.12 11.61 -11.75
N GLU A 154 18.34 10.80 -12.79
CA GLU A 154 17.50 10.82 -14.00
C GLU A 154 16.06 10.39 -13.70
N LEU A 155 15.89 9.33 -12.90
CA LEU A 155 14.55 8.92 -12.44
C LEU A 155 13.89 10.03 -11.62
N GLU A 156 14.60 10.61 -10.66
CA GLU A 156 14.04 11.65 -9.77
C GLU A 156 13.64 12.90 -10.56
N ALA A 157 14.44 13.30 -11.55
CA ALA A 157 14.10 14.40 -12.44
C ALA A 157 12.83 14.11 -13.26
N ALA A 158 12.69 12.89 -13.79
CA ALA A 158 11.49 12.48 -14.49
C ALA A 158 10.27 12.32 -13.56
N PHE A 159 10.46 11.91 -12.32
CA PHE A 159 9.39 11.79 -11.33
C PHE A 159 8.87 13.17 -10.87
N SER A 160 9.76 14.13 -10.65
CA SER A 160 9.47 15.49 -10.15
C SER A 160 9.02 16.50 -11.22
N GLY A 161 9.25 16.21 -12.50
CA GLY A 161 8.83 17.09 -13.61
C GLY A 161 7.33 17.38 -13.62
N ALA A 162 6.96 18.61 -14.01
CA ALA A 162 5.57 19.04 -14.09
C ALA A 162 4.75 18.18 -15.08
N CYS A 163 3.46 18.00 -14.79
CA CYS A 163 2.53 17.40 -15.74
C CYS A 163 2.41 18.32 -16.96
N LEU A 164 2.66 17.79 -18.16
CA LEU A 164 2.23 18.43 -19.41
C LEU A 164 0.71 18.48 -19.47
#